data_AF-A0A3L7SKC7-F1
#
_entry.id   AF-A0A3L7SKC7-F1
#
_cell.length_a   1.000
_cell.length_b   1.000
_cell.length_c   1.000
_cell.angle_alpha   90.00
_cell.angle_beta   90.00
_cell.angle_gamma   90.00
#
_symmetry.space_group_name_H-M   'P 1'
#
loop_
_entity.id
_entity.type
_entity.pdbx_description
1 polymer ?
#
loop_
_entity_poly.entity_id
_entity_poly.type
_entity_poly.pdbx_seq_one_letter_code
_entity_poly.pdbx_strand_id
1 'polypeptide(L)'
;MSLKPWREVAIPHSDVLKGTFQQAEFAADISAVRSGKAPDIYKDAALFFDRTYITEGMALLLTQVALRLAGQGGEPVIQLQTAFGGGKTHTLLAVLHLATRKCALSEMPGVASLIEKAGIIDLPKANVAVIDGTAHSPGQAWKEGRTTIKTLWGELAWQLGKSEGCDLVRENDANGTAPSKKVLQQLLEQYAPCVVLMDEIVAYVGQFEDGKALSG
;
A
#
# COMPACT_ATOMS: atom_id res chain seq x y z
N MET A 1 27.73 -32.26 -15.90
CA MET A 1 27.07 -32.44 -14.58
C MET A 1 25.58 -32.42 -14.81
N SER A 2 24.82 -33.42 -14.34
CA SER A 2 23.35 -33.37 -14.41
C SER A 2 22.82 -32.47 -13.30
N LEU A 3 21.89 -31.57 -13.63
CA LEU A 3 21.18 -30.77 -12.64
C LEU A 3 20.35 -31.70 -11.74
N LYS A 4 20.40 -31.49 -10.42
CA LYS A 4 19.55 -32.21 -9.49
C LYS A 4 18.09 -31.79 -9.67
N PRO A 5 17.11 -32.70 -9.56
CA PRO A 5 15.70 -32.36 -9.53
C PRO A 5 15.40 -31.33 -8.43
N TRP A 6 14.47 -30.39 -8.68
CA TRP A 6 14.14 -29.34 -7.71
C TRP A 6 13.75 -29.90 -6.34
N ARG A 7 13.11 -31.07 -6.29
CA ARG A 7 12.68 -31.75 -5.06
C ARG A 7 13.83 -32.15 -4.15
N GLU A 8 15.05 -32.26 -4.69
CA GLU A 8 16.25 -32.60 -3.92
C GLU A 8 17.00 -31.37 -3.42
N VAL A 9 16.65 -30.17 -3.88
CA VAL A 9 17.35 -28.91 -3.56
C VAL A 9 16.44 -27.88 -2.89
N ALA A 10 15.13 -27.93 -3.13
CA ALA A 10 14.14 -27.07 -2.51
C ALA A 10 13.27 -27.92 -1.57
N ILE A 11 13.52 -27.77 -0.27
CA ILE A 11 12.71 -28.39 0.77
C ILE A 11 11.51 -27.46 1.02
N PRO A 12 10.25 -27.91 0.79
CA PRO A 12 9.08 -27.10 1.07
C PRO A 12 9.03 -26.69 2.54
N HIS A 13 8.45 -25.52 2.82
CA HIS A 13 8.32 -25.04 4.18
C HIS A 13 7.44 -25.98 5.04
N SER A 14 7.64 -25.93 6.35
CA SER A 14 7.10 -26.93 7.28
C SER A 14 5.57 -27.01 7.31
N ASP A 15 4.88 -25.91 7.01
CA ASP A 15 3.42 -25.80 6.86
C ASP A 15 2.89 -26.56 5.64
N VAL A 16 3.57 -26.46 4.50
CA VAL A 16 3.27 -27.21 3.27
C VAL A 16 3.51 -28.70 3.52
N LEU A 17 4.62 -29.05 4.17
CA LEU A 17 4.94 -30.44 4.51
C LEU A 17 3.93 -31.07 5.48
N LYS A 18 3.43 -30.29 6.45
CA LYS A 18 2.46 -30.75 7.46
C LYS A 18 1.01 -30.66 7.00
N GLY A 19 0.73 -30.09 5.83
CA GLY A 19 -0.62 -29.89 5.33
C GLY A 19 -1.46 -28.92 6.17
N THR A 20 -0.82 -28.08 6.99
CA THR A 20 -1.50 -27.10 7.86
C THR A 20 -1.67 -25.73 7.18
N PHE A 21 -1.33 -25.65 5.89
CA PHE A 21 -1.38 -24.41 5.11
C PHE A 21 -2.83 -23.95 4.87
N GLN A 22 -3.07 -22.65 4.88
CA GLN A 22 -4.36 -22.07 4.46
C GLN A 22 -4.16 -21.28 3.17
N GLN A 23 -4.99 -21.52 2.14
CA GLN A 23 -4.92 -20.75 0.88
C GLN A 23 -5.10 -19.24 1.09
N ALA A 24 -5.85 -18.85 2.12
CA ALA A 24 -6.01 -17.45 2.51
C ALA A 24 -4.68 -16.77 2.90
N GLU A 25 -3.67 -17.53 3.32
CA GLU A 25 -2.34 -17.01 3.65
C GLU A 25 -1.50 -16.64 2.43
N PHE A 26 -1.95 -16.90 1.20
CA PHE A 26 -1.25 -16.47 -0.04
C PHE A 26 -1.85 -15.21 -0.68
N ALA A 27 -3.07 -14.82 -0.27
CA ALA A 27 -3.70 -13.63 -0.79
C ALA A 27 -3.23 -12.43 0.04
N ALA A 28 -2.30 -11.66 -0.51
CA ALA A 28 -1.93 -10.37 0.07
C ALA A 28 -3.19 -9.48 0.10
N ASP A 29 -3.58 -9.04 1.29
CA ASP A 29 -4.68 -8.11 1.53
C ASP A 29 -4.12 -6.86 2.22
N ILE A 30 -4.04 -5.77 1.47
CA ILE A 30 -3.45 -4.51 1.95
C ILE A 30 -4.28 -3.88 3.07
N SER A 31 -5.60 -4.07 3.06
CA SER A 31 -6.53 -3.60 4.09
C SER A 31 -6.36 -4.39 5.38
N ALA A 32 -6.14 -5.71 5.29
CA ALA A 32 -5.84 -6.56 6.44
C ALA A 32 -4.48 -6.22 7.07
N VAL A 33 -3.46 -5.92 6.26
CA VAL A 33 -2.14 -5.48 6.75
C VAL A 33 -2.25 -4.14 7.47
N ARG A 34 -2.90 -3.15 6.85
CA ARG A 34 -3.11 -1.82 7.46
C ARG A 34 -3.86 -1.91 8.78
N SER A 35 -4.91 -2.73 8.86
CA SER A 35 -5.73 -2.89 10.07
C SER A 35 -5.09 -3.81 11.13
N GLY A 36 -3.91 -4.37 10.87
CA GLY A 36 -3.21 -5.27 11.79
C GLY A 36 -3.81 -6.67 11.92
N LYS A 37 -4.76 -7.02 11.06
CA LYS A 37 -5.49 -8.30 11.05
C LYS A 37 -4.79 -9.38 10.21
N ALA A 38 -3.88 -8.99 9.32
CA ALA A 38 -3.11 -9.94 8.53
C ALA A 38 -2.16 -10.79 9.40
N PRO A 39 -1.70 -11.95 8.90
CA PRO A 39 -0.62 -12.72 9.50
C PRO A 39 0.68 -11.90 9.64
N ASP A 40 1.53 -12.25 10.61
CA ASP A 40 2.76 -11.50 10.90
C ASP A 40 3.73 -11.45 9.72
N ILE A 41 3.73 -12.49 8.87
CA ILE A 41 4.51 -12.54 7.62
C ILE A 41 4.20 -11.40 6.64
N TYR A 42 3.04 -10.76 6.75
CA TYR A 42 2.63 -9.62 5.93
C TYR A 42 2.63 -8.29 6.69
N LYS A 43 2.67 -8.31 8.02
CA LYS A 43 2.65 -7.09 8.84
C LYS A 43 4.05 -6.63 9.22
N ASP A 44 4.95 -7.57 9.46
CA ASP A 44 6.32 -7.28 9.84
C ASP A 44 7.20 -7.13 8.60
N ALA A 45 7.89 -5.99 8.50
CA ALA A 45 8.69 -5.66 7.33
C ALA A 45 9.88 -6.63 7.14
N ALA A 46 10.53 -7.07 8.22
CA ALA A 46 11.65 -7.99 8.11
C ALA A 46 11.18 -9.37 7.65
N LEU A 47 10.10 -9.90 8.25
CA LEU A 47 9.51 -11.18 7.84
C LEU A 47 8.97 -11.17 6.41
N PHE A 48 8.39 -10.03 5.99
CA PHE A 48 7.89 -9.83 4.63
C PHE A 48 9.03 -9.89 3.61
N PHE A 49 10.12 -9.13 3.83
CA PHE A 49 11.25 -9.09 2.90
C PHE A 49 12.11 -10.36 2.95
N ASP A 50 12.16 -11.07 4.08
CA ASP A 50 12.78 -12.40 4.19
C ASP A 50 12.14 -13.44 3.25
N ARG A 51 10.83 -13.28 2.96
CA ARG A 51 10.07 -14.17 2.07
C ARG A 51 9.80 -13.56 0.69
N THR A 52 10.28 -12.36 0.43
CA THR A 52 10.02 -11.65 -0.83
C THR A 52 11.26 -11.64 -1.71
N TYR A 53 11.12 -12.19 -2.91
CA TYR A 53 12.12 -11.98 -3.95
C TYR A 53 11.90 -10.61 -4.60
N ILE A 54 12.86 -9.70 -4.42
CA ILE A 54 12.82 -8.38 -5.06
C ILE A 54 13.17 -8.54 -6.53
N THR A 55 12.13 -8.53 -7.38
CA THR A 55 12.30 -8.51 -8.84
C THR A 55 12.88 -7.18 -9.31
N GLU A 56 13.40 -7.14 -10.54
CA GLU A 56 13.91 -5.91 -11.15
C GLU A 56 12.85 -4.79 -11.16
N GLY A 57 11.60 -5.12 -11.51
CA GLY A 57 10.49 -4.15 -11.50
C GLY A 57 10.19 -3.63 -10.09
N MET A 58 10.20 -4.50 -9.07
CA MET A 58 10.03 -4.09 -7.68
C MET A 58 11.21 -3.22 -7.21
N ALA A 59 12.45 -3.57 -7.58
CA ALA A 59 13.63 -2.79 -7.26
C ALA A 59 13.55 -1.38 -7.86
N LEU A 60 13.14 -1.25 -9.12
CA LEU A 60 12.93 0.04 -9.78
C LEU A 60 11.87 0.87 -9.05
N LEU A 61 10.72 0.27 -8.72
CA LEU A 61 9.66 0.93 -7.98
C LEU A 61 10.13 1.42 -6.60
N LEU A 62 10.73 0.53 -5.79
CA LEU A 62 11.20 0.87 -4.45
C LEU A 62 12.26 1.97 -4.50
N THR A 63 13.12 1.97 -5.53
CA THR A 63 14.11 3.03 -5.75
C THR A 63 13.44 4.37 -6.06
N GLN A 64 12.45 4.39 -6.96
CA GLN A 64 11.71 5.62 -7.30
C GLN A 64 10.98 6.20 -6.07
N VAL A 65 10.31 5.34 -5.30
CA VAL A 65 9.66 5.76 -4.05
C VAL A 65 10.69 6.28 -3.06
N ALA A 66 11.81 5.58 -2.86
CA ALA A 66 12.84 6.00 -1.91
C ALA A 66 13.44 7.36 -2.27
N LEU A 67 13.77 7.58 -3.54
CA LEU A 67 14.27 8.88 -4.04
C LEU A 67 13.25 9.99 -3.78
N ARG A 68 11.97 9.71 -4.01
CA ARG A 68 10.88 10.67 -3.78
C ARG A 68 10.72 11.02 -2.32
N LEU A 69 10.73 10.03 -1.44
CA LEU A 69 10.66 10.23 0.01
C LEU A 69 11.88 11.00 0.52
N ALA A 70 13.07 10.74 -0.02
CA ALA A 70 14.30 11.43 0.34
C ALA A 70 14.42 12.85 -0.27
N GLY A 71 13.44 13.31 -1.07
CA GLY A 71 13.49 14.60 -1.74
C GLY A 71 14.53 14.70 -2.86
N GLN A 72 15.02 13.57 -3.36
CA GLN A 72 16.07 13.47 -4.38
C GLN A 72 15.52 13.25 -5.81
N GLY A 73 14.25 13.57 -6.04
CA GLY A 73 13.58 13.34 -7.33
C GLY A 73 12.60 12.17 -7.24
N GLY A 74 12.60 11.29 -8.24
CA GLY A 74 11.69 10.14 -8.30
C GLY A 74 10.28 10.47 -8.83
N GLU A 75 9.66 9.47 -9.45
CA GLU A 75 8.32 9.59 -10.02
C GLU A 75 7.24 9.83 -8.94
N PRO A 76 6.44 10.91 -9.03
CA PRO A 76 5.42 11.23 -8.02
C PRO A 76 4.14 10.40 -8.15
N VAL A 77 3.89 9.82 -9.32
CA VAL A 77 2.73 8.98 -9.61
C VAL A 77 3.23 7.77 -10.39
N ILE A 78 3.05 6.57 -9.84
CA ILE A 78 3.52 5.33 -10.45
C ILE A 78 2.33 4.40 -10.64
N GLN A 79 2.04 4.06 -11.90
CA GLN A 79 1.03 3.06 -12.21
C GLN A 79 1.67 1.67 -12.27
N LEU A 80 1.21 0.76 -11.42
CA LEU A 80 1.65 -0.63 -11.46
C LEU A 80 1.04 -1.33 -12.68
N GLN A 81 1.87 -1.63 -13.67
CA GLN A 81 1.49 -2.45 -14.82
C GLN A 81 1.91 -3.90 -14.54
N THR A 82 0.98 -4.73 -14.07
CA THR A 82 1.18 -6.18 -14.04
C THR A 82 0.08 -6.86 -14.83
N ALA A 83 0.39 -8.01 -15.42
CA ALA A 83 -0.66 -8.94 -15.85
C ALA A 83 -1.51 -9.40 -14.64
N PHE A 84 -2.74 -9.86 -14.89
CA PHE A 84 -3.62 -10.41 -13.85
C PHE A 84 -2.89 -11.47 -13.01
N GLY A 85 -3.05 -11.41 -11.68
CA GLY A 85 -2.34 -12.29 -10.74
C GLY A 85 -0.87 -11.95 -10.49
N GLY A 86 -0.34 -10.87 -11.07
CA GLY A 86 1.09 -10.52 -11.05
C GLY A 86 1.65 -9.85 -9.79
N GLY A 87 0.99 -9.97 -8.63
CA GLY A 87 1.54 -9.48 -7.37
C GLY A 87 1.49 -7.96 -7.15
N LYS A 88 0.47 -7.25 -7.68
CA LYS A 88 0.27 -5.80 -7.42
C LYS A 88 0.17 -5.49 -5.93
N THR A 89 -0.75 -6.17 -5.24
CA THR A 89 -0.95 -5.97 -3.80
C THR A 89 0.31 -6.28 -3.03
N HIS A 90 1.04 -7.34 -3.39
CA HIS A 90 2.36 -7.66 -2.81
C HIS A 90 3.38 -6.54 -3.03
N THR A 91 3.38 -5.95 -4.22
CA THR A 91 4.26 -4.82 -4.56
C THR A 91 3.88 -3.55 -3.78
N LEU A 92 2.58 -3.28 -3.61
CA LEU A 92 2.11 -2.19 -2.74
C LEU A 92 2.50 -2.43 -1.28
N LEU A 93 2.47 -3.67 -0.79
CA LEU A 93 2.96 -4.03 0.55
C LEU A 93 4.46 -3.76 0.71
N ALA A 94 5.27 -4.05 -0.31
CA ALA A 94 6.70 -3.71 -0.28
C ALA A 94 6.91 -2.19 -0.10
N VAL A 95 6.12 -1.36 -0.79
CA VAL A 95 6.14 0.10 -0.64
C VAL A 95 5.63 0.53 0.74
N LEU A 96 4.54 -0.06 1.22
CA LEU A 96 3.99 0.17 2.56
C LEU A 96 5.05 -0.07 3.64
N HIS A 97 5.74 -1.20 3.57
CA HIS A 97 6.80 -1.54 4.51
C HIS A 97 7.99 -0.59 4.40
N LEU A 98 8.44 -0.23 3.19
CA LEU A 98 9.51 0.75 3.02
C LEU A 98 9.18 2.10 3.69
N ALA A 99 7.95 2.58 3.50
CA ALA A 99 7.47 3.87 4.01
C ALA A 99 7.20 3.87 5.52
N THR A 100 6.71 2.77 6.09
CA THR A 100 6.24 2.67 7.50
C THR A 100 7.10 1.82 8.41
N ARG A 101 8.20 1.24 7.90
CA ARG A 101 9.10 0.32 8.61
C ARG A 101 9.37 0.73 10.05
N LYS A 102 9.36 -0.26 10.94
CA LYS A 102 9.77 -0.09 12.34
C LYS A 102 11.20 -0.59 12.59
N CYS A 103 11.66 -1.57 11.80
CA CYS A 103 13.00 -2.12 11.82
C CYS A 103 14.00 -1.24 11.04
N ALA A 104 15.29 -1.55 11.15
CA ALA A 104 16.35 -0.97 10.34
C ALA A 104 16.27 -1.50 8.89
N LEU A 105 16.79 -0.72 7.93
CA LEU A 105 16.86 -1.14 6.52
C LEU A 105 17.72 -2.40 6.32
N SER A 106 18.74 -2.60 7.17
CA SER A 106 19.59 -3.78 7.16
C SER A 106 18.84 -5.08 7.51
N GLU A 107 17.69 -4.97 8.16
CA GLU A 107 16.82 -6.11 8.51
C GLU A 107 15.83 -6.43 7.39
N MET A 108 15.84 -5.68 6.28
CA MET A 108 14.99 -5.88 5.11
C MET A 108 15.85 -6.39 3.95
N PRO A 109 15.95 -7.72 3.73
CA PRO A 109 16.81 -8.30 2.71
C PRO A 109 16.65 -7.65 1.33
N GLY A 110 17.77 -7.30 0.69
CA GLY A 110 17.82 -6.65 -0.62
C GLY A 110 17.52 -5.14 -0.62
N VAL A 111 16.73 -4.63 0.33
CA VAL A 111 16.33 -3.21 0.38
C VAL A 111 17.51 -2.31 0.71
N ALA A 112 18.32 -2.64 1.73
CA ALA A 112 19.48 -1.82 2.11
C ALA A 112 20.44 -1.56 0.92
N SER A 113 20.73 -2.60 0.12
CA SER A 113 21.58 -2.47 -1.05
C SER A 113 20.96 -1.59 -2.15
N LEU A 114 19.63 -1.59 -2.29
CA LEU A 114 18.95 -0.69 -3.23
C LEU A 114 19.09 0.78 -2.81
N ILE A 115 18.88 1.06 -1.53
CA ILE A 115 18.98 2.42 -0.97
C ILE A 115 20.41 2.95 -1.11
N GLU A 116 21.41 2.12 -0.81
CA GLU A 116 22.83 2.47 -0.97
C GLU A 116 23.17 2.77 -2.44
N LYS A 117 22.76 1.90 -3.38
CA LYS A 117 22.99 2.11 -4.82
C LYS A 117 22.30 3.37 -5.36
N ALA A 118 21.18 3.75 -4.75
CA ALA A 118 20.47 4.99 -5.08
C ALA A 118 21.15 6.25 -4.53
N GLY A 119 22.21 6.12 -3.71
CA GLY A 119 22.90 7.25 -3.10
C GLY A 119 22.11 7.94 -1.98
N ILE A 120 21.12 7.25 -1.40
CA ILE A 120 20.26 7.80 -0.36
C ILE A 120 20.93 7.57 1.00
N ILE A 121 21.27 8.66 1.69
CA ILE A 121 21.94 8.63 3.00
C ILE A 121 20.91 8.44 4.12
N ASP A 122 19.83 9.22 4.07
CA ASP A 122 18.73 9.14 5.01
C ASP A 122 17.42 8.97 4.23
N LEU A 123 16.75 7.86 4.48
CA LEU A 123 15.43 7.58 3.93
C LEU A 123 14.39 7.89 5.02
N PRO A 124 13.59 8.95 4.92
CA PRO A 124 12.57 9.21 5.93
C PRO A 124 11.49 8.11 5.93
N LYS A 125 10.76 8.02 7.04
CA LYS A 125 9.46 7.34 7.07
C LYS A 125 8.40 8.32 6.57
N ALA A 126 7.26 7.79 6.14
CA ALA A 126 6.18 8.59 5.57
C ALA A 126 4.83 8.23 6.20
N ASN A 127 3.92 9.21 6.17
CA ASN A 127 2.50 8.93 6.38
C ASN A 127 1.98 8.12 5.19
N VAL A 128 1.17 7.10 5.45
CA VAL A 128 0.63 6.25 4.37
C VAL A 128 -0.87 6.20 4.42
N ALA A 129 -1.50 6.44 3.27
CA ALA A 129 -2.91 6.16 3.04
C ALA A 129 -3.04 5.01 2.06
N VAL A 130 -3.85 4.02 2.40
CA VAL A 130 -4.23 2.86 1.60
C VAL A 130 -5.69 3.01 1.20
N ILE A 131 -5.94 3.18 -0.09
CA ILE A 131 -7.28 3.20 -0.67
C ILE A 131 -7.50 1.88 -1.41
N ASP A 132 -8.36 1.04 -0.85
CA ASP A 132 -8.75 -0.25 -1.43
C ASP A 132 -10.18 -0.10 -1.99
N GLY A 133 -10.30 -0.21 -3.31
CA GLY A 133 -11.58 -0.05 -4.00
C GLY A 133 -12.60 -1.15 -3.72
N THR A 134 -12.23 -2.21 -3.00
CA THR A 134 -13.13 -3.29 -2.57
C THR A 134 -13.59 -3.14 -1.12
N ALA A 135 -12.95 -2.27 -0.33
CA ALA A 135 -13.23 -2.13 1.10
C ALA A 135 -14.52 -1.36 1.41
N HIS A 136 -14.91 -0.43 0.54
CA HIS A 136 -16.07 0.44 0.71
C HIS A 136 -16.89 0.56 -0.59
N SER A 137 -18.18 0.80 -0.44
CA SER A 137 -19.10 1.00 -1.56
C SER A 137 -19.55 2.47 -1.66
N PRO A 138 -19.66 3.04 -2.89
CA PRO A 138 -20.24 4.36 -3.07
C PRO A 138 -21.65 4.46 -2.47
N GLY A 139 -22.02 5.63 -1.95
CA GLY A 139 -23.32 5.87 -1.32
C GLY A 139 -23.47 5.29 0.10
N GLN A 140 -22.53 4.47 0.57
CA GLN A 140 -22.54 3.93 1.92
C GLN A 140 -21.48 4.62 2.79
N ALA A 141 -21.92 5.26 3.87
CA ALA A 141 -20.99 5.84 4.84
C ALA A 141 -20.38 4.77 5.76
N TRP A 142 -19.11 4.96 6.16
CA TRP A 142 -18.44 4.16 7.18
C TRP A 142 -17.99 5.02 8.36
N LYS A 143 -17.63 4.36 9.46
CA LYS A 143 -17.22 5.02 10.70
C LYS A 143 -15.83 4.62 11.10
N GLU A 144 -15.06 5.64 11.44
CA GLU A 144 -13.73 5.51 12.02
C GLU A 144 -13.71 6.28 13.35
N GLY A 145 -13.84 5.52 14.45
CA GLY A 145 -14.09 6.11 15.76
C GLY A 145 -15.39 6.92 15.79
N ARG A 146 -15.27 8.25 15.94
CA ARG A 146 -16.40 9.19 15.94
C ARG A 146 -16.65 9.87 14.59
N THR A 147 -15.73 9.68 13.64
CA THR A 147 -15.81 10.32 12.33
C THR A 147 -16.65 9.46 11.40
N THR A 148 -17.61 10.08 10.73
CA THR A 148 -18.34 9.45 9.62
C THR A 148 -17.69 9.87 8.32
N ILE A 149 -17.32 8.90 7.50
CA ILE A 149 -16.67 9.09 6.20
C ILE A 149 -17.64 8.60 5.13
N LYS A 150 -17.78 9.32 4.02
CA LYS A 150 -18.71 8.98 2.92
C LYS A 150 -18.04 8.76 1.57
N THR A 151 -16.78 9.16 1.42
CA THR A 151 -16.05 9.18 0.15
C THR A 151 -14.62 8.66 0.33
N LEU A 152 -14.00 8.23 -0.78
CA LEU A 152 -12.57 7.89 -0.78
C LEU A 152 -11.68 9.09 -0.44
N TRP A 153 -12.15 10.32 -0.69
CA TRP A 153 -11.47 11.56 -0.30
C TRP A 153 -11.45 11.75 1.21
N GLY A 154 -12.59 11.52 1.87
CA GLY A 154 -12.68 11.52 3.33
C GLY A 154 -11.81 10.45 3.96
N GLU A 155 -11.72 9.26 3.34
CA GLU A 155 -10.85 8.17 3.78
C GLU A 155 -9.37 8.50 3.64
N LEU A 156 -8.96 9.06 2.50
CA LEU A 156 -7.61 9.57 2.30
C LEU A 156 -7.24 10.57 3.40
N ALA A 157 -8.12 11.54 3.65
CA ALA A 157 -7.90 12.58 4.63
C ALA A 157 -7.86 12.04 6.07
N TRP A 158 -8.74 11.10 6.41
CA TRP A 158 -8.73 10.41 7.70
C TRP A 158 -7.44 9.62 7.93
N GLN A 159 -6.94 8.95 6.90
CA GLN A 159 -5.73 8.16 7.01
C GLN A 159 -4.49 9.01 7.24
N LEU A 160 -4.36 10.11 6.50
CA LEU A 160 -3.22 11.01 6.63
C LEU A 160 -3.28 11.87 7.90
N GLY A 161 -4.45 12.41 8.22
CA GLY A 161 -4.59 13.48 9.21
C GLY A 161 -5.66 13.28 10.27
N LYS A 162 -6.31 12.11 10.32
CA LYS A 162 -7.44 11.84 11.23
C LYS A 162 -8.52 12.91 11.09
N SER A 163 -9.06 13.40 12.21
CA SER A 163 -10.10 14.43 12.21
C SER A 163 -9.63 15.72 11.54
N GLU A 164 -8.39 16.15 11.80
CA GLU A 164 -7.85 17.39 11.21
C GLU A 164 -7.73 17.28 9.69
N GLY A 165 -7.38 16.10 9.17
CA GLY A 165 -7.42 15.82 7.74
C GLY A 165 -8.84 15.88 7.18
N CYS A 166 -9.79 15.19 7.81
CA CYS A 166 -11.20 15.20 7.39
C CYS A 166 -11.80 16.61 7.38
N ASP A 167 -11.36 17.48 8.29
CA ASP A 167 -11.83 18.86 8.36
C ASP A 167 -11.55 19.66 7.08
N LEU A 168 -10.44 19.35 6.37
CA LEU A 168 -10.08 19.98 5.10
C LEU A 168 -11.02 19.59 3.94
N VAL A 169 -11.56 18.38 3.98
CA VAL A 169 -12.42 17.82 2.92
C VAL A 169 -13.87 17.65 3.37
N ARG A 170 -14.25 18.23 4.51
CA ARG A 170 -15.54 17.96 5.17
C ARG A 170 -16.75 18.21 4.25
N GLU A 171 -16.75 19.32 3.53
CA GLU A 171 -17.84 19.65 2.62
C GLU A 171 -17.92 18.68 1.44
N ASN A 172 -16.75 18.32 0.88
CA ASN A 172 -16.61 17.37 -0.22
C ASN A 172 -17.04 15.95 0.17
N ASP A 173 -16.65 15.49 1.35
CA ASP A 173 -17.08 14.21 1.88
C ASP A 173 -18.59 14.21 2.15
N ALA A 174 -19.12 15.30 2.74
CA ALA A 174 -20.53 15.41 3.07
C ALA A 174 -21.45 15.37 1.85
N ASN A 175 -21.06 16.02 0.75
CA ASN A 175 -21.84 16.13 -0.49
C ASN A 175 -21.45 15.12 -1.58
N GLY A 176 -20.44 14.29 -1.35
CA GLY A 176 -20.02 13.26 -2.29
C GLY A 176 -19.30 13.80 -3.53
N THR A 177 -18.52 14.89 -3.41
CA THR A 177 -17.83 15.51 -4.55
C THR A 177 -16.31 15.46 -4.39
N ALA A 178 -15.59 15.55 -5.51
CA ALA A 178 -14.13 15.65 -5.47
C ALA A 178 -13.67 17.00 -4.87
N PRO A 179 -12.70 17.00 -3.94
CA PRO A 179 -12.07 18.22 -3.44
C PRO A 179 -11.32 18.95 -4.55
N SER A 180 -11.20 20.27 -4.39
CA SER A 180 -10.42 21.09 -5.32
C SER A 180 -8.94 20.71 -5.29
N LYS A 181 -8.22 20.98 -6.40
CA LYS A 181 -6.77 20.81 -6.47
C LYS A 181 -6.04 21.47 -5.29
N LYS A 182 -6.48 22.66 -4.88
CA LYS A 182 -5.86 23.41 -3.77
C LYS A 182 -6.03 22.69 -2.43
N VAL A 183 -7.22 22.14 -2.17
CA VAL A 183 -7.50 21.39 -0.94
C VAL A 183 -6.70 20.10 -0.90
N LEU A 184 -6.62 19.36 -2.01
CA LEU A 184 -5.78 18.15 -2.09
C LEU A 184 -4.30 18.47 -1.90
N GLN A 185 -3.80 19.53 -2.52
CA GLN A 185 -2.42 19.98 -2.33
C GLN A 185 -2.15 20.31 -0.86
N GLN A 186 -3.04 21.09 -0.23
CA GLN A 186 -2.92 21.44 1.18
C GLN A 186 -2.89 20.20 2.09
N LEU A 187 -3.79 19.23 1.85
CA LEU A 187 -3.82 17.96 2.59
C LEU A 187 -2.50 17.20 2.46
N LEU A 188 -2.01 17.02 1.23
CA LEU A 188 -0.78 16.26 0.98
C LEU A 188 0.46 16.97 1.53
N GLU A 189 0.55 18.30 1.41
CA GLU A 189 1.65 19.10 1.95
C GLU A 189 1.67 19.09 3.48
N GLN A 190 0.50 19.24 4.12
CA GLN A 190 0.36 19.25 5.58
C GLN A 190 0.81 17.94 6.23
N TYR A 191 0.61 16.81 5.53
CA TYR A 191 0.99 15.48 6.03
C TYR A 191 2.17 14.86 5.27
N ALA A 192 3.00 15.67 4.61
CA ALA A 192 4.21 15.22 3.94
C ALA A 192 5.34 14.83 4.94
N PRO A 193 6.25 13.91 4.55
CA PRO A 193 6.18 13.08 3.35
C PRO A 193 5.07 12.03 3.48
N CYS A 194 4.35 11.78 2.39
CA CYS A 194 3.27 10.79 2.37
C CYS A 194 3.31 9.91 1.12
N VAL A 195 2.78 8.69 1.25
CA VAL A 195 2.53 7.76 0.15
C VAL A 195 1.05 7.41 0.13
N VAL A 196 0.43 7.50 -1.06
CA VAL A 196 -0.95 7.05 -1.28
C VAL A 196 -0.89 5.77 -2.11
N LEU A 197 -1.27 4.66 -1.51
CA LEU A 197 -1.36 3.35 -2.13
C LEU A 197 -2.79 3.11 -2.57
N MET A 198 -3.00 2.82 -3.84
CA MET A 198 -4.32 2.65 -4.43
C MET A 198 -4.40 1.25 -5.02
N ASP A 199 -5.29 0.42 -4.47
CA ASP A 199 -5.54 -0.94 -4.96
C ASP A 199 -6.99 -1.09 -5.42
N GLU A 200 -7.19 -1.89 -6.47
CA GLU A 200 -8.50 -2.25 -7.03
C GLU A 200 -9.51 -1.08 -7.20
N ILE A 201 -9.03 0.13 -7.48
CA ILE A 201 -9.87 1.34 -7.65
C ILE A 201 -10.91 1.18 -8.76
N VAL A 202 -10.60 0.40 -9.79
CA VAL A 202 -11.54 0.08 -10.87
C VAL A 202 -12.79 -0.65 -10.32
N ALA A 203 -12.65 -1.47 -9.28
CA ALA A 203 -13.77 -2.13 -8.62
C ALA A 203 -14.68 -1.13 -7.90
N TYR A 204 -14.14 -0.06 -7.33
CA TYR A 204 -14.94 1.02 -6.75
C TYR A 204 -15.69 1.81 -7.82
N VAL A 205 -14.98 2.24 -8.88
CA VAL A 205 -15.56 3.02 -9.98
C VAL A 205 -16.62 2.22 -10.74
N GLY A 206 -16.45 0.91 -10.86
CA GLY A 206 -17.43 0.03 -11.51
C GLY A 206 -18.77 -0.11 -10.78
N GLN A 207 -18.89 0.38 -9.54
CA GLN A 207 -20.15 0.38 -8.79
C GLN A 207 -21.06 1.58 -9.10
N PHE A 208 -20.57 2.59 -9.82
CA PHE A 208 -21.40 3.70 -10.26
C PHE A 208 -22.23 3.31 -11.48
N GLU A 209 -23.56 3.44 -11.37
CA GLU A 209 -24.49 3.19 -12.45
C GLU A 209 -25.00 4.49 -13.07
N ASP A 210 -25.16 4.50 -14.39
CA ASP A 210 -25.74 5.64 -15.11
C ASP A 210 -27.12 6.00 -14.55
N GLY A 211 -27.30 7.27 -14.18
CA GLY A 211 -28.56 7.80 -13.69
C GLY A 211 -28.81 7.64 -12.18
N LYS A 212 -27.92 6.99 -11.42
CA LYS A 212 -27.98 6.96 -9.95
C LYS A 212 -27.02 7.99 -9.34
N ALA A 213 -27.56 8.86 -8.49
CA ALA A 213 -26.75 9.76 -7.67
C ALA A 213 -26.28 9.02 -6.41
N LEU A 214 -25.01 8.59 -6.41
CA LEU A 214 -24.33 8.03 -5.25
C LEU A 214 -23.25 9.00 -4.78
N SER A 215 -23.04 9.10 -3.47
CA SER A 215 -21.87 9.83 -2.96
C SER A 215 -20.60 9.04 -3.23
N GLY A 216 -19.57 9.66 -3.81
CA GLY A 216 -18.29 9.00 -4.00
C GLY A 216 -17.43 9.64 -5.08
#